data_AF-A0AAN7JBN9-F1
#
_entry.id   AF-A0AAN7JBN9-F1
#
_cell.length_a   1.000
_cell.length_b   1.000
_cell.length_c   1.000
_cell.angle_alpha   90.00
_cell.angle_beta   90.00
_cell.angle_gamma   90.00
#
_symmetry.space_group_name_H-M   'P 1'
#
loop_
_entity.id
_entity.type
_entity.pdbx_description
1 polymer ?
#
loop_
_entity_poly.entity_id
_entity_poly.type
_entity_poly.pdbx_seq_one_letter_code
_entity_poly.pdbx_strand_id
1 'polypeptide(L)'
;MEKFKVRYLKSFMKRANINLKNLVSTIREMEERIYCCYAEASLGMDRDVFLKIILVDAIFILELIFRNVQGYLESEDLLIADQMTPIILDLVLLENQLPFFVLEKLFNLNPNLSNISSLIDLTFKFFEYFNVREISPKNVKIEHFTDLIRIFQLPQPQNLPKRQTESEIVTLMYPATQLHEAGVKFQVNSSKCLLDITFNFKNGVLEMPCLKLYDETEALIRNVMAYEQYCFGEKIYIRDYYFFLDCLVNTTRDIDLLCDKGIIRNYLGDNKAATSLVNKLNTHVLLSGINQNQNRIFKELNAFYEKPWHKWKATLRYQYFSTPWRIASTIAAIILLVFTFIQTVCSIIQIVPIV
;
A
#
# COMPACT_ATOMS: atom_id res chain seq x y z
N MET A 1 -10.30 -17.63 -21.96
CA MET A 1 -8.85 -17.35 -21.91
C MET A 1 -8.02 -18.16 -22.90
N GLU A 2 -8.06 -19.50 -22.90
CA GLU A 2 -7.19 -20.32 -23.78
C GLU A 2 -7.26 -19.99 -25.29
N LYS A 3 -8.46 -19.70 -25.82
CA LYS A 3 -8.60 -19.27 -27.23
C LYS A 3 -7.83 -17.98 -27.53
N PHE A 4 -7.81 -17.03 -26.60
CA PHE A 4 -7.06 -15.77 -26.72
C PHE A 4 -5.55 -16.03 -26.69
N LYS A 5 -5.08 -16.86 -25.75
CA LYS A 5 -3.65 -17.22 -25.65
C LYS A 5 -3.13 -17.83 -26.96
N VAL A 6 -3.89 -18.73 -27.58
CA VAL A 6 -3.53 -19.31 -28.90
C VAL A 6 -3.51 -18.27 -30.01
N ARG A 7 -4.47 -17.32 -30.03
CA ARG A 7 -4.49 -16.22 -31.00
C ARG A 7 -3.28 -15.29 -30.82
N TYR A 8 -2.96 -14.94 -29.59
CA TYR A 8 -1.84 -14.07 -29.25
C TYR A 8 -0.51 -14.73 -29.63
N LEU A 9 -0.36 -16.03 -29.37
CA LEU A 9 0.78 -16.81 -29.83
C LEU A 9 0.97 -16.75 -31.36
N LYS A 10 -0.11 -16.96 -32.13
CA LYS A 10 -0.05 -16.84 -33.60
C LYS A 10 0.33 -15.43 -34.05
N SER A 11 -0.21 -14.41 -33.38
CA SER A 11 0.06 -13.01 -33.68
C SER A 11 1.51 -12.64 -33.42
N PHE A 12 2.05 -13.06 -32.27
CA PHE A 12 3.44 -12.87 -31.91
C PHE A 12 4.38 -13.51 -32.93
N MET A 13 4.17 -14.79 -33.27
CA MET A 13 4.98 -15.50 -34.27
C MET A 13 4.96 -14.79 -35.63
N LYS A 14 3.78 -14.35 -36.08
CA LYS A 14 3.63 -13.60 -37.33
C LYS A 14 4.39 -12.26 -37.29
N ARG A 15 4.29 -11.52 -36.18
CA ARG A 15 4.91 -10.20 -36.01
C ARG A 15 6.44 -10.29 -35.90
N ALA A 16 6.93 -11.30 -35.18
CA ALA A 16 8.36 -11.56 -35.00
C ALA A 16 9.00 -12.28 -36.19
N ASN A 17 8.19 -12.79 -37.13
CA ASN A 17 8.64 -13.64 -38.23
C ASN A 17 9.43 -14.87 -37.74
N ILE A 18 8.94 -15.52 -36.68
CA ILE A 18 9.53 -16.73 -36.08
C ILE A 18 8.51 -17.86 -36.09
N ASN A 19 8.99 -19.10 -35.94
CA ASN A 19 8.13 -20.27 -35.82
C ASN A 19 8.12 -20.81 -34.37
N LEU A 20 7.24 -21.78 -34.11
CA LEU A 20 7.10 -22.40 -32.79
C LEU A 20 8.39 -23.10 -32.33
N LYS A 21 9.19 -23.66 -33.24
CA LYS A 21 10.44 -24.34 -32.90
C LYS A 21 11.44 -23.36 -32.27
N ASN A 22 11.54 -22.13 -32.79
CA ASN A 22 12.37 -21.07 -32.19
C ASN A 22 11.93 -20.75 -30.75
N LEU A 23 10.62 -20.59 -30.52
CA LEU A 23 10.07 -20.32 -29.20
C LEU A 23 10.35 -21.45 -28.20
N VAL A 24 10.12 -22.70 -28.63
CA VAL A 24 10.35 -23.90 -27.81
C VAL A 24 11.84 -24.11 -27.54
N SER A 25 12.74 -23.84 -28.48
CA SER A 25 14.18 -23.91 -28.20
C SER A 25 14.59 -22.85 -27.17
N THR A 26 14.09 -21.62 -27.29
CA THR A 26 14.41 -20.54 -26.35
C THR A 26 13.90 -20.82 -24.94
N ILE A 27 12.69 -21.36 -24.77
CA ILE A 27 12.20 -21.72 -23.43
C ILE A 27 13.03 -22.86 -22.82
N ARG A 28 13.43 -23.86 -23.63
CA ARG A 28 14.26 -25.00 -23.18
C ARG A 28 15.67 -24.59 -22.76
N GLU A 29 16.27 -23.59 -23.42
CA GLU A 29 17.55 -23.00 -22.98
C GLU A 29 17.49 -22.43 -21.55
N MET A 30 16.30 -22.01 -21.11
CA MET A 30 16.08 -21.42 -19.79
C MET A 30 15.49 -22.40 -18.77
N GLU A 31 15.28 -23.66 -19.16
CA GLU A 31 14.52 -24.66 -18.39
C GLU A 31 14.94 -24.70 -16.92
N GLU A 32 16.21 -25.03 -16.64
CA GLU A 32 16.70 -25.18 -15.26
C GLU A 32 16.51 -23.91 -14.43
N ARG A 33 16.73 -22.73 -15.03
CA ARG A 33 16.56 -21.46 -14.33
C ARG A 33 15.08 -21.16 -14.05
N ILE A 34 14.18 -21.53 -14.97
CA ILE A 34 12.73 -21.44 -14.75
C ILE A 34 12.36 -22.38 -13.59
N TYR A 35 12.78 -23.64 -13.61
CA TYR A 35 12.50 -24.61 -12.53
C TYR A 35 12.95 -24.14 -11.16
N CYS A 36 14.13 -23.52 -11.05
CA CYS A 36 14.60 -22.96 -9.78
C CYS A 36 13.67 -21.88 -9.22
N CYS A 37 12.88 -21.19 -10.05
CA CYS A 37 11.90 -20.20 -9.58
C CYS A 37 10.62 -20.84 -9.00
N TYR A 38 10.35 -22.11 -9.28
CA TYR A 38 9.10 -22.80 -8.91
C TYR A 38 9.33 -24.10 -8.10
N ALA A 39 10.49 -24.23 -7.45
CA ALA A 39 11.02 -25.49 -6.92
C ALA A 39 10.03 -26.32 -6.07
N GLU A 40 9.06 -25.70 -5.39
CA GLU A 40 8.00 -26.40 -4.64
C GLU A 40 6.74 -26.69 -5.48
N ALA A 41 6.34 -25.80 -6.39
CA ALA A 41 5.11 -25.89 -7.18
C ALA A 41 5.22 -26.80 -8.41
N SER A 42 6.43 -27.08 -8.90
CA SER A 42 6.66 -27.95 -10.06
C SER A 42 6.71 -29.45 -9.72
N LEU A 43 6.57 -29.81 -8.45
CA LEU A 43 6.64 -31.20 -8.00
C LEU A 43 5.41 -31.99 -8.49
N GLY A 44 5.61 -32.83 -9.52
CA GLY A 44 4.60 -33.77 -10.03
C GLY A 44 4.00 -33.42 -11.40
N MET A 45 4.38 -32.30 -12.01
CA MET A 45 4.00 -31.97 -13.39
C MET A 45 5.06 -32.47 -14.39
N ASP A 46 4.61 -32.97 -15.54
CA ASP A 46 5.50 -33.26 -16.66
C ASP A 46 6.24 -32.00 -17.12
N ARG A 47 7.55 -32.15 -17.40
CA ARG A 47 8.37 -30.97 -17.64
C ARG A 47 8.02 -30.22 -18.92
N ASP A 48 7.65 -30.96 -19.96
CA ASP A 48 7.28 -30.38 -21.24
C ASP A 48 5.92 -29.68 -21.14
N VAL A 49 4.97 -30.26 -20.39
CA VAL A 49 3.70 -29.60 -20.09
C VAL A 49 3.93 -28.29 -19.32
N PHE A 50 4.80 -28.30 -18.32
CA PHE A 50 5.13 -27.10 -17.54
C PHE A 50 5.73 -25.98 -18.40
N LEU A 51 6.78 -26.28 -19.17
CA LEU A 51 7.41 -25.28 -20.06
C LEU A 51 6.44 -24.76 -21.13
N LYS A 52 5.51 -25.60 -21.59
CA LYS A 52 4.47 -25.17 -22.53
C LYS A 52 3.54 -24.14 -21.88
N ILE A 53 3.13 -24.33 -20.64
CA ILE A 53 2.30 -23.36 -19.90
C ILE A 53 3.05 -22.02 -19.80
N ILE A 54 4.29 -22.06 -19.30
CA ILE A 54 5.14 -20.86 -19.16
C ILE A 54 5.29 -20.13 -20.51
N LEU A 55 5.57 -20.86 -21.59
CA LEU A 55 5.73 -20.26 -22.92
C LEU A 55 4.45 -19.58 -23.40
N VAL A 56 3.32 -20.27 -23.32
CA VAL A 56 2.03 -19.74 -23.81
C VAL A 56 1.62 -18.51 -23.00
N ASP A 57 1.83 -18.53 -21.68
CA ASP A 57 1.47 -17.43 -20.79
C ASP A 57 2.41 -16.24 -20.97
N ALA A 58 3.72 -16.48 -21.11
CA ALA A 58 4.69 -15.44 -21.39
C ALA A 58 4.36 -14.70 -22.70
N ILE A 59 4.06 -15.43 -23.78
CA ILE A 59 3.70 -14.81 -25.06
C ILE A 59 2.37 -14.06 -24.97
N PHE A 60 1.39 -14.60 -24.25
CA PHE A 60 0.13 -13.89 -24.01
C PHE A 60 0.37 -12.55 -23.31
N ILE A 61 1.17 -12.53 -22.25
CA ILE A 61 1.52 -11.31 -21.51
C ILE A 61 2.25 -10.30 -22.40
N LEU A 62 3.23 -10.75 -23.19
CA LEU A 62 3.98 -9.87 -24.09
C LEU A 62 3.06 -9.20 -25.14
N GLU A 63 2.19 -9.97 -25.79
CA GLU A 63 1.23 -9.42 -26.74
C GLU A 63 0.19 -8.53 -26.05
N LEU A 64 -0.24 -8.88 -24.84
CA LEU A 64 -1.16 -8.07 -24.06
C LEU A 64 -0.57 -6.68 -23.76
N ILE A 65 0.64 -6.63 -23.20
CA ILE A 65 1.35 -5.39 -22.89
C ILE A 65 1.56 -4.59 -24.18
N PHE A 66 2.05 -5.23 -25.24
CA PHE A 66 2.33 -4.57 -26.51
C PHE A 66 1.07 -3.95 -27.12
N ARG A 67 -0.01 -4.72 -27.24
CA ARG A 67 -1.27 -4.25 -27.85
C ARG A 67 -1.90 -3.13 -27.04
N ASN A 68 -1.88 -3.22 -25.71
CA ASN A 68 -2.42 -2.19 -24.83
C ASN A 68 -1.64 -0.87 -24.98
N VAL A 69 -0.31 -0.91 -24.89
CA VAL A 69 0.53 0.30 -24.92
C VAL A 69 0.56 0.97 -26.29
N GLN A 70 0.51 0.19 -27.37
CA GLN A 70 0.61 0.70 -28.73
C GLN A 70 -0.76 0.93 -29.39
N GLY A 71 -1.86 0.67 -28.68
CA GLY A 71 -3.22 0.87 -29.20
C GLY A 71 -3.63 -0.10 -30.32
N TYR A 72 -3.00 -1.27 -30.41
CA TYR A 72 -3.32 -2.31 -31.41
C TYR A 72 -4.39 -3.29 -30.90
N LEU A 73 -5.49 -2.78 -30.35
CA LEU A 73 -6.63 -3.62 -29.98
C LEU A 73 -7.51 -3.87 -31.20
N GLU A 74 -7.66 -5.13 -31.58
CA GLU A 74 -8.60 -5.53 -32.63
C GLU A 74 -10.04 -5.54 -32.07
N SER A 75 -11.05 -5.52 -32.94
CA SER A 75 -12.47 -5.63 -32.53
C SER A 75 -12.75 -6.88 -31.70
N GLU A 76 -12.01 -7.96 -31.95
CA GLU A 76 -12.08 -9.19 -31.18
C GLU A 76 -11.31 -9.15 -29.84
N ASP A 77 -10.61 -8.05 -29.53
CA ASP A 77 -9.92 -7.80 -28.25
C ASP A 77 -10.79 -6.97 -27.28
N LEU A 78 -11.98 -6.52 -27.69
CA LEU A 78 -12.89 -5.69 -26.85
C LEU A 78 -13.17 -6.34 -25.49
N LEU A 79 -13.38 -7.67 -25.46
CA LEU A 79 -13.59 -8.40 -24.22
C LEU A 79 -12.36 -8.38 -23.30
N ILE A 80 -11.15 -8.33 -23.85
CA ILE A 80 -9.92 -8.19 -23.06
C ILE A 80 -9.80 -6.75 -22.55
N ALA A 81 -10.15 -5.75 -23.36
CA ALA A 81 -10.16 -4.35 -22.94
C ALA A 81 -11.12 -4.10 -21.76
N ASP A 82 -12.32 -4.68 -21.82
CA ASP A 82 -13.32 -4.59 -20.74
C ASP A 82 -12.89 -5.32 -19.45
N GLN A 83 -11.94 -6.24 -19.54
CA GLN A 83 -11.46 -7.07 -18.42
C GLN A 83 -10.06 -6.67 -17.95
N MET A 84 -9.58 -5.48 -18.29
CA MET A 84 -8.18 -5.12 -18.07
C MET A 84 -7.80 -5.01 -16.59
N THR A 85 -8.68 -4.46 -15.74
CA THR A 85 -8.43 -4.41 -14.30
C THR A 85 -8.31 -5.81 -13.69
N PRO A 86 -9.27 -6.76 -13.87
CA PRO A 86 -9.09 -8.13 -13.41
C PRO A 86 -7.81 -8.81 -13.92
N ILE A 87 -7.45 -8.62 -15.20
CA ILE A 87 -6.24 -9.21 -15.78
C ILE A 87 -4.98 -8.65 -15.10
N ILE A 88 -4.91 -7.33 -14.92
CA ILE A 88 -3.78 -6.70 -14.21
C ILE A 88 -3.64 -7.24 -12.79
N LEU A 89 -4.76 -7.42 -12.07
CA LEU A 89 -4.74 -7.98 -10.72
C LEU A 89 -4.23 -9.42 -10.72
N ASP A 90 -4.71 -10.24 -11.66
CA ASP A 90 -4.26 -11.62 -11.85
C ASP A 90 -2.75 -11.69 -12.12
N LEU A 91 -2.21 -10.76 -12.92
CA LEU A 91 -0.77 -10.67 -13.21
C LEU A 91 0.09 -10.29 -12.01
N VAL A 92 -0.49 -9.74 -10.93
CA VAL A 92 0.24 -9.33 -9.71
C VAL A 92 0.13 -10.38 -8.60
N LEU A 93 -0.78 -11.36 -8.73
CA LEU A 93 -0.90 -12.46 -7.77
C LEU A 93 0.37 -13.31 -7.73
N LEU A 94 0.86 -13.63 -6.53
CA LEU A 94 2.09 -14.40 -6.36
C LEU A 94 2.05 -15.78 -7.00
N GLU A 95 0.88 -16.41 -6.99
CA GLU A 95 0.64 -17.71 -7.64
C GLU A 95 0.72 -17.65 -9.17
N ASN A 96 0.61 -16.46 -9.77
CA ASN A 96 0.59 -16.25 -11.22
C ASN A 96 1.80 -15.45 -11.72
N GLN A 97 2.91 -15.47 -10.97
CA GLN A 97 4.13 -14.76 -11.40
C GLN A 97 4.89 -15.57 -12.46
N LEU A 98 5.33 -14.86 -13.50
CA LEU A 98 6.37 -15.32 -14.43
C LEU A 98 7.66 -14.54 -14.17
N PRO A 99 8.83 -15.21 -14.10
CA PRO A 99 10.11 -14.53 -14.01
C PRO A 99 10.31 -13.60 -15.20
N PHE A 100 10.62 -12.33 -14.92
CA PHE A 100 10.72 -11.28 -15.93
C PHE A 100 11.77 -11.60 -16.99
N PHE A 101 12.86 -12.30 -16.62
CA PHE A 101 13.90 -12.72 -17.55
C PHE A 101 13.38 -13.61 -18.69
N VAL A 102 12.30 -14.39 -18.46
CA VAL A 102 11.65 -15.21 -19.50
C VAL A 102 10.99 -14.30 -20.52
N LEU A 103 10.25 -13.29 -20.04
CA LEU A 103 9.61 -12.28 -20.88
C LEU A 103 10.65 -11.51 -21.69
N GLU A 104 11.75 -11.08 -21.06
CA GLU A 104 12.85 -10.37 -21.75
C GLU A 104 13.47 -11.21 -22.86
N LYS A 105 13.81 -12.47 -22.58
CA LYS A 105 14.44 -13.36 -23.55
C LYS A 105 13.52 -13.61 -24.76
N LEU A 106 12.22 -13.84 -24.52
CA LEU A 106 11.25 -14.04 -25.58
C LEU A 106 10.95 -12.75 -26.36
N PHE A 107 10.87 -11.60 -25.69
CA PHE A 107 10.68 -10.30 -26.33
C PHE A 107 11.80 -9.97 -27.32
N ASN A 108 13.05 -10.29 -26.96
CA ASN A 108 14.23 -10.07 -27.79
C ASN A 108 14.30 -10.96 -29.05
N LEU A 109 13.43 -11.96 -29.18
CA LEU A 109 13.29 -12.71 -30.44
C LEU A 109 12.57 -11.91 -31.53
N ASN A 110 11.92 -10.80 -31.17
CA ASN A 110 11.25 -9.92 -32.10
C ASN A 110 12.04 -8.61 -32.30
N PRO A 111 12.97 -8.56 -33.28
CA PRO A 111 13.81 -7.38 -33.50
C PRO A 111 12.98 -6.13 -33.85
N ASN A 112 11.81 -6.30 -34.46
CA ASN A 112 10.92 -5.19 -34.80
C ASN A 112 10.36 -4.52 -33.54
N LEU A 113 10.09 -5.28 -32.48
CA LEU A 113 9.59 -4.75 -31.21
C LEU A 113 10.71 -4.15 -30.37
N SER A 114 11.83 -4.86 -30.26
CA SER A 114 12.97 -4.42 -29.43
C SER A 114 13.62 -3.12 -29.93
N ASN A 115 13.51 -2.82 -31.23
CA ASN A 115 14.00 -1.57 -31.80
C ASN A 115 13.09 -0.36 -31.49
N ILE A 116 11.82 -0.58 -31.14
CA ILE A 116 10.85 0.49 -30.87
C ILE A 116 10.89 0.91 -29.40
N SER A 117 10.93 -0.05 -28.48
CA SER A 117 10.96 0.20 -27.04
C SER A 117 11.54 -1.02 -26.32
N SER A 118 12.17 -0.80 -25.18
CA SER A 118 12.56 -1.91 -24.32
C SER A 118 11.33 -2.53 -23.65
N LEU A 119 11.40 -3.80 -23.27
CA LEU A 119 10.31 -4.45 -22.54
C LEU A 119 10.01 -3.73 -21.22
N ILE A 120 11.03 -3.22 -20.53
CA ILE A 120 10.85 -2.49 -19.27
C ILE A 120 10.08 -1.18 -19.49
N ASP A 121 10.34 -0.45 -20.58
CA ASP A 121 9.59 0.78 -20.90
C ASP A 121 8.10 0.47 -21.17
N LEU A 122 7.83 -0.60 -21.93
CA LEU A 122 6.46 -1.04 -22.21
C LEU A 122 5.75 -1.48 -20.92
N THR A 123 6.45 -2.21 -20.06
CA THR A 123 5.91 -2.69 -18.78
C THR A 123 5.61 -1.52 -17.84
N PHE A 124 6.49 -0.52 -17.75
CA PHE A 124 6.26 0.69 -16.96
C PHE A 124 5.03 1.47 -17.45
N LYS A 125 4.83 1.57 -18.77
CA LYS A 125 3.62 2.19 -19.34
C LYS A 125 2.37 1.38 -19.03
N PHE A 126 2.43 0.05 -19.16
CA PHE A 126 1.29 -0.82 -18.87
C PHE A 126 0.85 -0.75 -17.40
N PHE A 127 1.78 -0.62 -16.46
CA PHE A 127 1.50 -0.46 -15.02
C PHE A 127 1.57 1.00 -14.53
N GLU A 128 1.47 1.99 -15.43
CA GLU A 128 1.67 3.41 -15.10
C GLU A 128 0.73 3.90 -13.98
N TYR A 129 -0.51 3.38 -13.94
CA TYR A 129 -1.49 3.68 -12.90
C TYR A 129 -0.94 3.47 -11.47
N PHE A 130 -0.07 2.47 -11.26
CA PHE A 130 0.52 2.18 -9.96
C PHE A 130 1.81 2.98 -9.69
N ASN A 131 2.42 3.57 -10.71
CA ASN A 131 3.66 4.35 -10.61
C ASN A 131 3.39 5.79 -10.17
N VAL A 132 2.71 5.97 -9.04
CA VAL A 132 2.33 7.30 -8.49
C VAL A 132 3.55 8.21 -8.29
N ARG A 133 4.72 7.62 -8.06
CA ARG A 133 5.99 8.29 -7.79
C ARG A 133 6.79 8.64 -9.04
N GLU A 134 6.26 8.34 -10.23
CA GLU A 134 6.90 8.64 -11.52
C GLU A 134 8.33 8.10 -11.59
N ILE A 135 8.53 6.88 -11.08
CA ILE A 135 9.82 6.19 -11.12
C ILE A 135 10.21 5.98 -12.58
N SER A 136 11.48 6.28 -12.90
CA SER A 136 12.04 6.04 -14.21
C SER A 136 12.40 4.56 -14.39
N PRO A 137 12.17 3.95 -15.56
CA PRO A 137 12.58 2.57 -15.84
C PRO A 137 14.11 2.38 -15.87
N LYS A 138 14.89 3.45 -15.92
CA LYS A 138 16.35 3.39 -16.02
C LYS A 138 16.98 2.73 -14.79
N ASN A 139 17.83 1.73 -15.01
CA ASN A 139 18.55 0.98 -13.98
C ASN A 139 17.66 0.23 -12.99
N VAL A 140 16.39 -0.01 -13.33
CA VAL A 140 15.49 -0.84 -12.54
C VAL A 140 15.65 -2.29 -12.97
N LYS A 141 15.82 -3.19 -12.00
CA LYS A 141 15.77 -4.63 -12.21
C LYS A 141 14.47 -5.14 -11.64
N ILE A 142 13.68 -5.84 -12.47
CA ILE A 142 12.40 -6.42 -12.10
C ILE A 142 12.58 -7.93 -12.04
N GLU A 143 12.19 -8.57 -10.94
CA GLU A 143 12.14 -10.04 -10.89
C GLU A 143 10.82 -10.57 -11.48
N HIS A 144 9.69 -9.92 -11.20
CA HIS A 144 8.34 -10.19 -11.74
C HIS A 144 7.38 -9.00 -11.45
N PHE A 145 6.10 -9.08 -11.80
CA PHE A 145 5.20 -7.92 -11.70
C PHE A 145 4.84 -7.52 -10.27
N THR A 146 4.72 -8.44 -9.32
CA THR A 146 4.56 -8.07 -7.89
C THR A 146 5.77 -7.29 -7.38
N ASP A 147 6.99 -7.64 -7.81
CA ASP A 147 8.21 -6.89 -7.49
C ASP A 147 8.17 -5.48 -8.09
N LEU A 148 7.68 -5.33 -9.33
CA LEU A 148 7.48 -4.01 -9.93
C LEU A 148 6.50 -3.13 -9.13
N ILE A 149 5.36 -3.67 -8.71
CA ILE A 149 4.40 -2.93 -7.87
C ILE A 149 5.05 -2.52 -6.54
N ARG A 150 5.86 -3.40 -5.95
CA ARG A 150 6.64 -3.08 -4.76
C ARG A 150 7.64 -1.94 -5.01
N ILE A 151 8.39 -1.98 -6.11
CA ILE A 151 9.34 -0.94 -6.50
C ILE A 151 8.66 0.43 -6.60
N PHE A 152 7.46 0.50 -7.19
CA PHE A 152 6.69 1.76 -7.28
C PHE A 152 6.37 2.39 -5.93
N GLN A 153 6.23 1.58 -4.88
CA GLN A 153 5.88 2.05 -3.55
C GLN A 153 7.11 2.42 -2.69
N LEU A 154 8.30 1.91 -3.02
CA LEU A 154 9.50 2.07 -2.20
C LEU A 154 10.36 3.26 -2.60
N PRO A 155 10.88 4.05 -1.65
CA PRO A 155 11.84 5.11 -1.95
C PRO A 155 13.09 4.56 -2.63
N GLN A 156 13.88 5.44 -3.25
CA GLN A 156 15.16 5.04 -3.83
C GLN A 156 16.00 4.31 -2.77
N PRO A 157 16.77 3.27 -3.15
CA PRO A 157 17.48 2.42 -2.18
C PRO A 157 18.31 3.17 -1.14
N GLN A 158 18.94 4.28 -1.52
CA GLN A 158 19.73 5.14 -0.62
C GLN A 158 18.90 5.84 0.48
N ASN A 159 17.59 5.98 0.29
CA ASN A 159 16.66 6.63 1.21
C ASN A 159 15.85 5.63 2.03
N LEU A 160 16.11 4.32 1.88
CA LEU A 160 15.41 3.31 2.64
C LEU A 160 15.78 3.40 4.13
N PRO A 161 14.79 3.34 5.05
CA PRO A 161 15.06 3.32 6.48
C PRO A 161 15.97 2.15 6.87
N LYS A 162 16.91 2.41 7.77
CA LYS A 162 17.77 1.35 8.35
C LYS A 162 16.95 0.49 9.32
N ARG A 163 17.24 -0.81 9.34
CA ARG A 163 16.72 -1.76 10.34
C ARG A 163 17.79 -2.02 11.39
N GLN A 164 17.37 -2.23 12.64
CA GLN A 164 18.19 -2.78 13.71
C GLN A 164 17.57 -4.11 14.12
N THR A 165 18.37 -5.16 14.17
CA THR A 165 17.94 -6.54 14.45
C THR A 165 17.59 -6.79 15.92
N GLU A 166 18.00 -5.91 16.84
CA GLU A 166 17.94 -6.15 18.29
C GLU A 166 17.15 -5.09 19.09
N SER A 167 16.44 -4.17 18.44
CA SER A 167 15.70 -3.14 19.19
C SER A 167 14.35 -3.66 19.69
N GLU A 168 14.00 -3.31 20.94
CA GLU A 168 12.66 -3.49 21.52
C GLU A 168 11.59 -2.97 20.56
N ILE A 169 10.66 -3.86 20.19
CA ILE A 169 9.52 -3.54 19.34
C ILE A 169 8.51 -2.79 20.21
N VAL A 170 8.36 -1.50 19.98
CA VAL A 170 7.27 -0.73 20.57
C VAL A 170 6.11 -0.74 19.59
N THR A 171 4.92 -1.09 20.07
CA THR A 171 3.67 -0.93 19.32
C THR A 171 2.99 0.36 19.73
N LEU A 172 2.27 0.97 18.78
CA LEU A 172 1.42 2.12 19.09
C LEU A 172 0.20 1.65 19.87
N MET A 173 -0.03 2.24 21.04
CA MET A 173 -1.09 1.81 21.96
C MET A 173 -2.42 2.52 21.73
N TYR A 174 -2.39 3.63 20.99
CA TYR A 174 -3.49 4.58 20.90
C TYR A 174 -3.89 4.80 19.43
N PRO A 175 -5.13 4.45 19.04
CA PRO A 175 -5.64 4.72 17.69
C PRO A 175 -5.74 6.20 17.36
N ALA A 176 -5.96 6.52 16.09
CA ALA A 176 -5.95 7.88 15.56
C ALA A 176 -6.90 8.83 16.31
N THR A 177 -8.11 8.38 16.62
CA THR A 177 -9.10 9.20 17.32
C THR A 177 -8.63 9.58 18.72
N GLN A 178 -8.06 8.64 19.48
CA GLN A 178 -7.57 8.89 20.84
C GLN A 178 -6.36 9.83 20.83
N LEU A 179 -5.42 9.60 19.89
CA LEU A 179 -4.28 10.50 19.68
C LEU A 179 -4.77 11.92 19.35
N HIS A 180 -5.79 12.04 18.50
CA HIS A 180 -6.38 13.32 18.14
C HIS A 180 -7.04 14.02 19.33
N GLU A 181 -7.74 13.27 20.18
CA GLU A 181 -8.34 13.77 21.41
C GLU A 181 -7.28 14.29 22.40
N ALA A 182 -6.15 13.59 22.51
CA ALA A 182 -4.99 14.02 23.29
C ALA A 182 -4.27 15.26 22.72
N GLY A 183 -4.58 15.62 21.48
CA GLY A 183 -4.11 16.84 20.83
C GLY A 183 -3.14 16.63 19.67
N VAL A 184 -2.93 15.39 19.22
CA VAL A 184 -2.19 15.12 17.98
C VAL A 184 -2.96 15.70 16.79
N LYS A 185 -2.24 16.43 15.95
CA LYS A 185 -2.73 17.03 14.72
C LYS A 185 -2.28 16.16 13.56
N PHE A 186 -3.23 15.53 12.91
CA PHE A 186 -3.02 14.77 11.69
C PHE A 186 -3.00 15.74 10.50
N GLN A 187 -1.95 15.69 9.69
CA GLN A 187 -1.79 16.54 8.51
C GLN A 187 -1.31 15.72 7.32
N VAL A 188 -1.84 16.04 6.14
CA VAL A 188 -1.36 15.46 4.89
C VAL A 188 -0.11 16.20 4.42
N ASN A 189 0.95 15.47 4.05
CA ASN A 189 2.12 16.05 3.40
C ASN A 189 2.03 15.91 1.86
N SER A 190 2.89 16.62 1.15
CA SER A 190 2.93 16.61 -0.33
C SER A 190 3.70 15.43 -0.93
N SER A 191 4.20 14.51 -0.09
CA SER A 191 5.02 13.39 -0.53
C SER A 191 4.18 12.37 -1.28
N LYS A 192 4.72 11.88 -2.40
CA LYS A 192 4.16 10.74 -3.14
C LYS A 192 4.62 9.39 -2.55
N CYS A 193 5.53 9.39 -1.57
CA CYS A 193 6.09 8.19 -0.95
C CYS A 193 5.33 7.82 0.32
N LEU A 194 4.67 6.66 0.35
CA LEU A 194 3.89 6.19 1.51
C LEU A 194 4.71 6.11 2.81
N LEU A 195 6.02 5.87 2.70
CA LEU A 195 6.91 5.73 3.85
C LEU A 195 7.33 7.07 4.48
N ASP A 196 6.96 8.20 3.87
CA ASP A 196 7.36 9.54 4.33
C ASP A 196 6.46 10.04 5.46
N ILE A 197 6.64 9.43 6.63
CA ILE A 197 5.89 9.73 7.85
C ILE A 197 6.81 10.46 8.82
N THR A 198 6.35 11.61 9.33
CA THR A 198 7.08 12.42 10.32
C THR A 198 6.19 12.76 11.49
N PHE A 199 6.78 12.79 12.69
CA PHE A 199 6.10 13.29 13.87
C PHE A 199 6.95 14.37 14.54
N ASN A 200 6.35 15.54 14.74
CA ASN A 200 6.94 16.64 15.49
C ASN A 200 6.37 16.62 16.92
N PHE A 201 7.14 16.07 17.86
CA PHE A 201 6.74 15.95 19.25
C PHE A 201 6.41 17.29 19.95
N LYS A 202 7.11 18.38 19.57
CA LYS A 202 6.90 19.70 20.19
C LYS A 202 5.53 20.29 19.83
N ASN A 203 5.18 20.18 18.55
CA ASN A 203 3.94 20.76 18.02
C ASN A 203 2.77 19.76 18.02
N GLY A 204 3.06 18.48 18.28
CA GLY A 204 2.10 17.38 18.24
C GLY A 204 1.55 17.13 16.84
N VAL A 205 2.35 17.31 15.78
CA VAL A 205 1.90 17.17 14.39
C VAL A 205 2.44 15.85 13.82
N LEU A 206 1.54 14.97 13.38
CA LEU A 206 1.85 13.76 12.63
C LEU A 206 1.51 14.04 11.16
N GLU A 207 2.55 14.08 10.32
CA GLU A 207 2.40 14.29 8.88
C GLU A 207 2.52 12.94 8.15
N MET A 208 1.58 12.70 7.24
CA MET A 208 1.50 11.48 6.46
C MET A 208 1.15 11.78 5.00
N PRO A 209 1.64 10.98 4.04
CA PRO A 209 1.23 11.07 2.65
C PRO A 209 -0.22 10.60 2.50
N CYS A 210 -0.91 11.08 1.47
CA CYS A 210 -2.27 10.66 1.14
C CYS A 210 -2.28 9.20 0.65
N LEU A 211 -3.00 8.33 1.34
CA LEU A 211 -3.31 6.97 0.92
C LEU A 211 -4.68 6.93 0.23
N LYS A 212 -4.76 6.28 -0.93
CA LYS A 212 -6.02 6.04 -1.63
C LYS A 212 -6.39 4.58 -1.49
N LEU A 213 -7.63 4.31 -1.07
CA LEU A 213 -8.16 2.96 -0.92
C LEU A 213 -9.16 2.68 -2.03
N TYR A 214 -8.86 1.68 -2.84
CA TYR A 214 -9.69 1.15 -3.94
C TYR A 214 -9.99 -0.33 -3.72
N ASP A 215 -10.95 -0.88 -4.46
CA ASP A 215 -11.36 -2.29 -4.34
C ASP A 215 -10.18 -3.26 -4.54
N GLU A 216 -9.26 -2.92 -5.45
CA GLU A 216 -8.06 -3.72 -5.72
C GLU A 216 -6.99 -3.69 -4.61
N THR A 217 -7.09 -2.76 -3.66
CA THR A 217 -5.99 -2.47 -2.71
C THR A 217 -5.65 -3.68 -1.86
N GLU A 218 -6.66 -4.42 -1.38
CA GLU A 218 -6.41 -5.59 -0.52
C GLU A 218 -5.59 -6.66 -1.26
N ALA A 219 -6.01 -7.03 -2.47
CA ALA A 219 -5.35 -8.06 -3.26
C ALA A 219 -3.90 -7.67 -3.60
N LEU A 220 -3.70 -6.43 -4.09
CA LEU A 220 -2.37 -5.94 -4.47
C LEU A 220 -1.41 -5.92 -3.29
N ILE A 221 -1.83 -5.32 -2.17
CA ILE A 221 -0.95 -5.09 -1.04
C ILE A 221 -0.63 -6.39 -0.31
N ARG A 222 -1.58 -7.33 -0.18
CA ARG A 222 -1.30 -8.65 0.40
C ARG A 222 -0.23 -9.41 -0.38
N ASN A 223 -0.28 -9.38 -1.71
CA ASN A 223 0.73 -10.04 -2.54
C ASN A 223 2.09 -9.37 -2.40
N VAL A 224 2.14 -8.03 -2.35
CA VAL A 224 3.39 -7.31 -2.09
C VAL A 224 3.96 -7.62 -0.70
N MET A 225 3.12 -7.66 0.35
CA MET A 225 3.54 -7.97 1.72
C MET A 225 4.03 -9.42 1.85
N ALA A 226 3.32 -10.38 1.24
CA ALA A 226 3.74 -11.79 1.22
C ALA A 226 5.09 -11.95 0.50
N TYR A 227 5.28 -11.24 -0.61
CA TYR A 227 6.55 -11.22 -1.33
C TYR A 227 7.69 -10.63 -0.48
N GLU A 228 7.43 -9.52 0.20
CA GLU A 228 8.36 -8.92 1.17
C GLU A 228 8.78 -9.91 2.26
N GLN A 229 7.82 -10.63 2.84
CA GLN A 229 8.09 -11.58 3.92
C GLN A 229 8.91 -12.79 3.46
N TYR A 230 8.64 -13.32 2.27
CA TYR A 230 9.30 -14.53 1.78
C TYR A 230 10.69 -14.24 1.19
N CYS A 231 10.83 -13.19 0.37
CA CYS A 231 12.05 -12.96 -0.41
C CYS A 231 13.03 -11.97 0.22
N PHE A 232 12.57 -11.09 1.10
CA PHE A 232 13.36 -9.90 1.45
C PHE A 232 13.82 -9.82 2.90
N GLY A 233 13.42 -10.75 3.78
CA GLY A 233 13.88 -10.82 5.17
C GLY A 233 13.70 -9.51 5.92
N GLU A 234 14.74 -8.67 5.96
CA GLU A 234 14.74 -7.37 6.64
C GLU A 234 14.15 -6.21 5.80
N LYS A 235 13.95 -6.34 4.48
CA LYS A 235 13.44 -5.25 3.62
C LYS A 235 11.90 -5.29 3.46
N ILE A 236 11.20 -5.28 4.59
CA ILE A 236 9.74 -5.41 4.70
C ILE A 236 9.04 -4.07 4.99
N TYR A 237 9.27 -3.09 4.12
CA TYR A 237 8.88 -1.69 4.36
C TYR A 237 7.42 -1.40 4.08
N ILE A 238 6.84 -2.05 3.07
CA ILE A 238 5.42 -1.89 2.75
C ILE A 238 4.58 -2.55 3.86
N ARG A 239 4.99 -3.74 4.30
CA ARG A 239 4.42 -4.38 5.49
C ARG A 239 4.44 -3.44 6.69
N ASP A 240 5.62 -2.91 7.01
CA ASP A 240 5.84 -1.99 8.13
C ASP A 240 4.89 -0.75 8.06
N TYR A 241 4.66 -0.19 6.87
CA TYR A 241 3.69 0.89 6.67
C TYR A 241 2.25 0.46 6.99
N TYR A 242 1.80 -0.66 6.46
CA TYR A 242 0.43 -1.12 6.70
C TYR A 242 0.21 -1.57 8.14
N PHE A 243 1.25 -2.05 8.83
CA PHE A 243 1.20 -2.29 10.28
C PHE A 243 1.06 -0.99 11.07
N PHE A 244 1.77 0.08 10.67
CA PHE A 244 1.59 1.41 11.25
C PHE A 244 0.16 1.92 11.09
N LEU A 245 -0.42 1.74 9.89
CA LEU A 245 -1.80 2.13 9.61
C LEU A 245 -2.81 1.32 10.44
N ASP A 246 -2.58 0.03 10.62
CA ASP A 246 -3.37 -0.87 11.49
C ASP A 246 -3.48 -0.31 12.91
N CYS A 247 -2.34 0.07 13.48
CA CYS A 247 -2.31 0.55 14.86
C CYS A 247 -3.04 1.90 15.02
N LEU A 248 -3.13 2.69 13.93
CA LEU A 248 -3.91 3.92 13.90
C LEU A 248 -5.41 3.68 13.69
N VAL A 249 -5.79 2.60 13.02
CA VAL A 249 -7.17 2.34 12.61
C VAL A 249 -7.70 1.13 13.36
N ASN A 250 -8.51 1.36 14.38
CA ASN A 250 -9.22 0.27 15.07
C ASN A 250 -10.73 0.30 14.79
N THR A 251 -11.27 1.49 14.56
CA THR A 251 -12.71 1.73 14.39
C THR A 251 -13.00 2.57 13.16
N THR A 252 -14.28 2.67 12.77
CA THR A 252 -14.69 3.56 11.68
C THR A 252 -14.42 5.03 12.00
N ARG A 253 -14.44 5.43 13.28
CA ARG A 253 -14.12 6.81 13.71
C ARG A 253 -12.69 7.20 13.36
N ASP A 254 -11.77 6.24 13.41
CA ASP A 254 -10.38 6.46 13.01
C ASP A 254 -10.27 6.71 11.51
N ILE A 255 -11.00 5.93 10.69
CA ILE A 255 -11.11 6.17 9.25
C ILE A 255 -11.78 7.52 8.97
N ASP A 256 -12.89 7.85 9.64
CA ASP A 256 -13.60 9.12 9.48
C ASP A 256 -12.64 10.29 9.72
N LEU A 257 -11.91 10.26 10.85
CA LEU A 257 -10.91 11.27 11.18
C LEU A 257 -9.81 11.36 10.12
N LEU A 258 -9.25 10.24 9.68
CA LEU A 258 -8.17 10.25 8.69
C LEU A 258 -8.65 10.72 7.31
N CYS A 259 -9.92 10.45 6.95
CA CYS A 259 -10.57 10.99 5.76
C CYS A 259 -10.78 12.50 5.88
N ASP A 260 -11.29 12.98 7.01
CA ASP A 260 -11.49 14.41 7.29
C ASP A 260 -10.17 15.20 7.21
N LYS A 261 -9.05 14.56 7.54
CA LYS A 261 -7.70 15.14 7.46
C LYS A 261 -7.03 14.96 6.10
N GLY A 262 -7.69 14.30 5.16
CA GLY A 262 -7.18 14.04 3.81
C GLY A 262 -6.02 13.05 3.77
N ILE A 263 -5.74 12.34 4.87
CA ILE A 263 -4.71 11.30 4.93
C ILE A 263 -5.19 10.05 4.20
N ILE A 264 -6.47 9.71 4.34
CA ILE A 264 -7.10 8.61 3.59
C ILE A 264 -8.13 9.18 2.61
N ARG A 265 -8.09 8.72 1.36
CA ARG A 265 -9.19 8.87 0.41
C ARG A 265 -9.84 7.52 0.18
N ASN A 266 -11.04 7.35 0.72
CA ASN A 266 -11.79 6.12 0.61
C ASN A 266 -12.64 6.09 -0.68
N TYR A 267 -12.29 5.21 -1.62
CA TYR A 267 -13.06 4.96 -2.84
C TYR A 267 -13.87 3.65 -2.79
N LEU A 268 -13.92 2.96 -1.64
CA LEU A 268 -14.70 1.72 -1.44
C LEU A 268 -16.21 1.99 -1.21
N GLY A 269 -16.60 3.26 -1.03
CA GLY A 269 -17.99 3.66 -0.81
C GLY A 269 -18.50 3.53 0.63
N ASP A 270 -17.82 2.81 1.52
CA ASP A 270 -18.17 2.69 2.94
C ASP A 270 -16.92 2.75 3.84
N ASN A 271 -16.99 3.52 4.93
CA ASN A 271 -15.91 3.59 5.92
C ASN A 271 -15.76 2.30 6.73
N LYS A 272 -16.81 1.49 6.86
CA LYS A 272 -16.68 0.12 7.42
C LYS A 272 -15.86 -0.79 6.51
N ALA A 273 -16.04 -0.67 5.19
CA ALA A 273 -15.23 -1.42 4.24
C ALA A 273 -13.75 -1.01 4.34
N ALA A 274 -13.45 0.29 4.46
CA ALA A 274 -12.10 0.80 4.67
C ALA A 274 -11.48 0.32 6.00
N THR A 275 -12.21 0.40 7.12
CA THR A 275 -11.73 -0.15 8.41
C THR A 275 -11.47 -1.64 8.30
N SER A 276 -12.39 -2.40 7.70
CA SER A 276 -12.21 -3.83 7.51
C SER A 276 -11.00 -4.15 6.63
N LEU A 277 -10.77 -3.38 5.56
CA LEU A 277 -9.63 -3.59 4.66
C LEU A 277 -8.31 -3.39 5.41
N VAL A 278 -8.16 -2.28 6.13
CA VAL A 278 -6.92 -1.98 6.88
C VAL A 278 -6.62 -3.09 7.89
N ASN A 279 -7.61 -3.47 8.70
CA ASN A 279 -7.43 -4.51 9.73
C ASN A 279 -7.14 -5.90 9.11
N LYS A 280 -7.75 -6.19 7.96
CA LYS A 280 -7.54 -7.43 7.24
C LYS A 280 -6.12 -7.54 6.69
N LEU A 281 -5.55 -6.45 6.16
CA LEU A 281 -4.21 -6.46 5.55
C LEU A 281 -3.14 -7.03 6.47
N ASN A 282 -3.26 -6.84 7.78
CA ASN A 282 -2.30 -7.33 8.77
C ASN A 282 -2.65 -8.69 9.39
N THR A 283 -3.76 -9.32 8.98
CA THR A 283 -4.11 -10.68 9.44
C THR A 283 -3.09 -11.69 8.89
N HIS A 284 -2.58 -12.57 9.75
CA HIS A 284 -1.55 -13.59 9.46
C HIS A 284 -0.17 -13.05 9.06
N VAL A 285 0.10 -11.77 9.34
CA VAL A 285 1.42 -11.17 9.09
C VAL A 285 2.36 -11.49 10.25
N LEU A 286 3.45 -12.20 9.98
CA LEU A 286 4.52 -12.45 10.96
C LEU A 286 5.13 -11.12 11.41
N LEU A 287 5.01 -10.78 12.69
CA LEU A 287 5.68 -9.64 13.31
C LEU A 287 7.19 -9.93 13.43
N SER A 288 7.97 -9.20 12.64
CA SER A 288 9.43 -9.38 12.53
C SER A 288 10.11 -8.00 12.52
N GLY A 289 10.33 -7.43 13.72
CA GLY A 289 10.92 -6.09 13.89
C GLY A 289 10.15 -4.96 13.18
N ILE A 290 10.53 -3.71 13.45
CA ILE A 290 9.98 -2.52 12.77
C ILE A 290 11.16 -1.62 12.41
N ASN A 291 11.11 -0.93 11.27
CA ASN A 291 12.16 0.04 10.95
C ASN A 291 12.30 1.15 12.01
N GLN A 292 13.52 1.70 12.12
CA GLN A 292 13.87 2.64 13.20
C GLN A 292 13.02 3.90 13.23
N ASN A 293 12.66 4.45 12.06
CA ASN A 293 11.88 5.68 12.00
C ASN A 293 10.47 5.46 12.57
N GLN A 294 9.80 4.37 12.17
CA GLN A 294 8.50 4.03 12.72
C GLN A 294 8.55 3.70 14.21
N ASN A 295 9.55 2.94 14.67
CA ASN A 295 9.71 2.64 16.10
C ASN A 295 9.89 3.93 16.92
N ARG A 296 10.67 4.90 16.40
CA ARG A 296 10.79 6.24 17.01
C ARG A 296 9.45 6.96 17.07
N ILE A 297 8.71 7.00 15.96
CA ILE A 297 7.40 7.67 15.90
C ILE A 297 6.41 7.05 16.87
N PHE A 298 6.36 5.72 16.98
CA PHE A 298 5.54 5.02 17.96
C PHE A 298 5.89 5.39 19.41
N LYS A 299 7.18 5.37 19.76
CA LYS A 299 7.65 5.81 21.08
C LYS A 299 7.24 7.24 21.38
N GLU A 300 7.42 8.15 20.43
CA GLU A 300 7.08 9.56 20.60
C GLU A 300 5.57 9.80 20.71
N LEU A 301 4.75 9.12 19.91
CA LEU A 301 3.28 9.22 19.98
C LEU A 301 2.73 8.69 21.30
N ASN A 302 3.22 7.52 21.75
CA ASN A 302 2.87 6.96 23.04
C ASN A 302 3.27 7.92 24.17
N ALA A 303 4.52 8.41 24.16
CA ALA A 303 5.01 9.37 25.16
C ALA A 303 4.24 10.71 25.14
N PHE A 304 3.78 11.15 23.96
CA PHE A 304 2.97 12.35 23.83
C PHE A 304 1.61 12.16 24.51
N TYR A 305 0.92 11.05 24.23
CA TYR A 305 -0.35 10.72 24.85
C TYR A 305 -0.21 10.55 26.38
N GLU A 306 0.88 9.93 26.82
CA GLU A 306 1.11 9.60 28.24
C GLU A 306 1.27 10.82 29.16
N LYS A 307 1.55 12.02 28.64
CA LYS A 307 1.66 13.21 29.49
C LYS A 307 0.32 13.51 30.17
N PRO A 308 0.29 13.81 31.48
CA PRO A 308 -0.95 14.03 32.23
C PRO A 308 -1.89 15.05 31.59
N TRP A 309 -1.37 16.19 31.14
CA TRP A 309 -2.17 17.23 30.49
C TRP A 309 -2.85 16.74 29.20
N HIS A 310 -2.18 15.90 28.39
CA HIS A 310 -2.74 15.33 27.17
C HIS A 310 -3.82 14.29 27.47
N LYS A 311 -3.63 13.45 28.49
CA LYS A 311 -4.67 12.54 28.99
C LYS A 311 -5.91 13.29 29.48
N TRP A 312 -5.71 14.32 30.32
CA TRP A 312 -6.81 15.16 30.80
C TRP A 312 -7.56 15.83 29.65
N LYS A 313 -6.83 16.36 28.67
CA LYS A 313 -7.42 16.94 27.46
C LYS A 313 -8.25 15.93 26.68
N ALA A 314 -7.75 14.71 26.48
CA ALA A 314 -8.49 13.63 25.80
C ALA A 314 -9.78 13.29 26.55
N THR A 315 -9.68 13.06 27.86
CA THR A 315 -10.83 12.76 28.73
C THR A 315 -11.87 13.87 28.68
N LEU A 316 -11.45 15.14 28.79
CA LEU A 316 -12.36 16.28 28.71
C LEU A 316 -13.08 16.33 27.37
N ARG A 317 -12.34 16.19 26.26
CA ARG A 317 -12.91 16.24 24.91
C ARG A 317 -13.90 15.10 24.68
N TYR A 318 -13.53 13.89 25.05
CA TYR A 318 -14.36 12.70 24.87
C TYR A 318 -15.63 12.72 25.74
N GLN A 319 -15.50 13.06 27.02
CA GLN A 319 -16.64 13.01 27.96
C GLN A 319 -17.59 14.19 27.81
N TYR A 320 -17.07 15.42 27.63
CA TYR A 320 -17.87 16.65 27.75
C TYR A 320 -18.09 17.37 26.41
N PHE A 321 -17.24 17.15 25.40
CA PHE A 321 -17.32 17.85 24.11
C PHE A 321 -17.59 16.93 22.92
N SER A 322 -18.12 15.72 23.16
CA SER A 322 -18.38 14.74 22.10
C SER A 322 -19.71 14.91 21.35
N THR A 323 -20.69 15.59 21.94
CA THR A 323 -21.98 15.88 21.27
C THR A 323 -22.44 17.31 21.52
N PRO A 324 -23.22 17.91 20.60
CA PRO A 324 -23.72 19.28 20.78
C PRO A 324 -24.44 19.49 22.11
N TRP A 325 -25.21 18.50 22.57
CA TRP A 325 -25.90 18.54 23.86
C TRP A 325 -24.95 18.50 25.05
N ARG A 326 -23.89 17.68 25.00
CA ARG A 326 -22.88 17.66 26.07
C ARG A 326 -22.11 18.98 26.12
N ILE A 327 -21.81 19.57 24.96
CA ILE A 327 -21.19 20.89 24.86
C ILE A 327 -22.11 21.95 25.51
N ALA A 328 -23.38 22.00 25.11
CA ALA A 328 -24.35 22.96 25.64
C ALA A 328 -24.54 22.80 27.17
N SER A 329 -24.66 21.56 27.64
CA SER A 329 -24.77 21.24 29.07
C SER A 329 -23.52 21.68 29.85
N THR A 330 -22.33 21.42 29.30
CA THR A 330 -21.07 21.83 29.92
C THR A 330 -20.95 23.35 29.99
N ILE A 331 -21.32 24.08 28.93
CA ILE A 331 -21.35 25.55 28.91
C ILE A 331 -22.33 26.09 29.94
N ALA A 332 -23.55 25.55 29.99
CA ALA A 332 -24.56 25.95 30.97
C ALA A 332 -24.07 25.73 32.41
N ALA A 333 -23.44 24.59 32.70
CA ALA A 333 -22.86 24.29 34.00
C ALA A 333 -21.74 25.28 34.38
N ILE A 334 -20.87 25.66 33.44
CA ILE A 334 -19.81 26.66 33.65
C ILE A 334 -20.42 28.03 33.96
N ILE A 335 -21.42 28.47 33.18
CA ILE A 335 -22.10 29.75 33.40
C ILE A 335 -22.76 29.79 34.78
N LEU A 336 -23.44 28.72 35.18
CA LEU A 336 -24.04 28.60 36.50
C LEU A 336 -22.98 28.66 37.62
N LEU A 337 -21.85 27.97 37.46
CA LEU A 337 -20.73 28.02 38.40
C LEU A 337 -20.15 29.44 38.55
N VAL A 338 -20.02 30.19 37.46
CA VAL A 338 -19.53 31.58 37.50
C VAL A 338 -20.54 32.46 38.23
N PHE A 339 -21.83 32.33 37.95
CA PHE A 339 -22.87 33.10 38.66
C PHE A 339 -22.92 32.77 40.15
N THR A 340 -22.83 31.50 40.54
CA THR A 340 -22.82 31.12 41.96
C THR A 340 -21.56 31.62 42.68
N PHE A 341 -20.41 31.60 42.01
CA PHE A 341 -19.19 32.18 42.56
C PHE A 341 -19.32 33.70 42.80
N ILE A 342 -19.81 34.45 41.81
CA ILE A 342 -20.06 35.90 41.93
C ILE A 342 -21.05 36.16 43.07
N GLN A 343 -22.15 35.42 43.14
CA GLN A 343 -23.14 35.54 44.21
C GLN A 343 -22.51 35.30 45.59
N THR A 344 -21.64 34.30 45.71
CA THR A 344 -20.95 33.96 46.96
C THR A 344 -20.02 35.10 47.40
N VAL A 345 -19.23 35.66 46.46
CA VAL A 345 -18.34 36.80 46.73
C VAL A 345 -19.15 38.02 47.17
N CYS A 346 -20.23 38.36 46.46
CA CYS A 346 -21.12 39.46 46.84
C CYS A 346 -21.72 39.27 48.24
N SER A 347 -22.14 38.04 48.57
CA SER A 347 -22.69 37.71 49.88
C SER A 347 -21.66 37.86 51.00
N ILE A 348 -20.41 37.46 50.76
CA ILE A 348 -19.31 37.63 51.74
C ILE A 348 -18.99 39.11 51.94
N ILE A 349 -18.90 39.91 50.86
CA ILE A 349 -18.64 41.36 50.95
C ILE A 349 -19.72 42.07 51.76
N GLN A 350 -20.99 41.65 51.65
CA GLN A 350 -22.08 42.22 52.45
C GLN A 350 -21.97 41.92 53.94
N ILE A 351 -21.31 40.82 54.33
CA ILE A 351 -21.21 40.36 55.71
C ILE A 351 -19.94 40.88 56.40
N VAL A 352 -18.88 41.21 55.65
CA VAL A 352 -17.64 41.78 56.21
C VAL A 352 -17.77 43.30 56.32
N PRO A 353 -17.85 43.89 57.54
CA PRO A 353 -17.91 45.34 57.70
C PRO A 353 -16.58 45.95 57.23
N ILE A 354 -16.66 46.96 56.36
CA ILE A 354 -15.51 47.78 55.95
C ILE A 354 -15.14 48.63 57.18
N VAL A 355 -14.06 48.25 57.87
CA VAL A 355 -13.42 49.02 58.95
C VAL A 355 -12.45 50.02 58.34
#